data_AF-A0A2D4XHS6-F1
#
_entry.id   AF-A0A2D4XHS6-F1
#
_cell.length_a   1.000
_cell.length_b   1.000
_cell.length_c   1.000
_cell.angle_alpha   90.00
_cell.angle_beta   90.00
_cell.angle_gamma   90.00
#
_symmetry.space_group_name_H-M   'P 1'
#
loop_
_entity.id
_entity.type
_entity.pdbx_description
1 polymer ?
#
loop_
_entity_poly.entity_id
_entity_poly.type
_entity_poly.pdbx_seq_one_letter_code
_entity_poly.pdbx_strand_id
1 'polypeptide(L)'
;MSLLKIYSEKNVASFLKKRAGETKFGEKVNFVETLEDIKNHPAKYVLLGIPEDIGVRANYGNPGTSKAWEAALGSLLNIQHNHLTNPENVILLGEIDCDTQMKQAENISKEENHYAEELGELVTQIDHKVSEIIKTVVEAGKFPIIIGGGHNNSFGNLKGTSEALQKPINCVNFDAHTDFRALEHRHSGNGFSYAFEEGFLDKYFIFGLHRNYTSEAVFNTIEKNSERVKFNLFEDISVKQKLSFSDAMKDSENFCCKNNFGIELDMDAIEFMGSSAISPSGFTLTEARQFVSYFSKIENASYLHICEGSPSAGIFTNQVGKAIAYLVSDVIS
;
A
#
# COMPACT_ATOMS: atom_id res chain seq x y z
N MET A 1 23.53 3.12 -6.75
CA MET A 1 22.87 2.47 -5.59
C MET A 1 21.90 1.44 -6.16
N SER A 2 21.71 0.29 -5.50
CA SER A 2 20.71 -0.68 -5.97
C SER A 2 19.31 -0.07 -5.82
N LEU A 3 18.40 -0.33 -6.76
CA LEU A 3 16.99 0.05 -6.66
C LEU A 3 16.19 -0.99 -5.88
N LEU A 4 16.62 -2.24 -5.96
CA LEU A 4 15.86 -3.42 -5.56
C LEU A 4 16.82 -4.47 -4.97
N LYS A 5 16.35 -5.22 -4.00
CA LYS A 5 16.97 -6.45 -3.50
C LYS A 5 16.10 -7.63 -3.94
N ILE A 6 16.54 -8.35 -4.98
CA ILE A 6 15.82 -9.51 -5.50
C ILE A 6 16.00 -10.69 -4.55
N TYR A 7 14.90 -11.37 -4.23
CA TYR A 7 14.89 -12.50 -3.31
C TYR A 7 15.00 -13.83 -4.05
N SER A 8 15.51 -14.83 -3.33
CA SER A 8 15.56 -16.24 -3.70
C SER A 8 15.02 -17.09 -2.55
N GLU A 9 14.89 -18.40 -2.76
CA GLU A 9 14.54 -19.35 -1.71
C GLU A 9 15.42 -19.21 -0.45
N LYS A 10 16.70 -18.88 -0.63
CA LYS A 10 17.65 -18.70 0.48
C LYS A 10 17.29 -17.52 1.37
N ASN A 11 16.80 -16.44 0.78
CA ASN A 11 16.42 -15.22 1.52
C ASN A 11 15.21 -15.49 2.43
N VAL A 12 14.30 -16.37 2.00
CA VAL A 12 13.05 -16.61 2.73
C VAL A 12 13.05 -17.84 3.63
N ALA A 13 14.09 -18.68 3.54
CA ALA A 13 14.18 -19.94 4.26
C ALA A 13 14.02 -19.78 5.79
N SER A 14 14.52 -18.67 6.36
CA SER A 14 14.41 -18.37 7.79
C SER A 14 12.99 -18.08 8.26
N PHE A 15 12.10 -17.65 7.37
CA PHE A 15 10.69 -17.41 7.71
C PHE A 15 9.87 -18.70 7.74
N LEU A 16 10.26 -19.73 7.00
CA LEU A 16 9.46 -20.94 6.80
C LEU A 16 9.50 -21.87 8.02
N LYS A 17 8.32 -22.14 8.58
CA LYS A 17 8.09 -23.09 9.67
C LYS A 17 7.51 -24.38 9.11
N LYS A 18 8.39 -25.25 8.60
CA LYS A 18 7.99 -26.52 8.00
C LYS A 18 7.46 -27.50 9.05
N ARG A 19 6.44 -28.26 8.67
CA ARG A 19 5.86 -29.35 9.46
C ARG A 19 5.55 -30.53 8.56
N ALA A 20 5.88 -31.75 9.02
CA ALA A 20 5.65 -32.97 8.24
C ALA A 20 4.17 -33.10 7.86
N GLY A 21 3.91 -33.38 6.57
CA GLY A 21 2.55 -33.52 6.02
C GLY A 21 1.89 -32.19 5.60
N GLU A 22 2.55 -31.05 5.81
CA GLU A 22 2.08 -29.74 5.36
C GLU A 22 2.98 -29.21 4.24
N THR A 23 2.42 -28.42 3.33
CA THR A 23 3.20 -27.60 2.39
C THR A 23 2.84 -26.14 2.65
N LYS A 24 3.84 -25.28 2.80
CA LYS A 24 3.63 -23.86 3.06
C LYS A 24 3.57 -23.06 1.77
N PHE A 25 2.87 -21.93 1.81
CA PHE A 25 2.78 -20.98 0.70
C PHE A 25 4.15 -20.59 0.16
N GLY A 26 5.09 -20.24 1.05
CA GLY A 26 6.43 -19.84 0.65
C GLY A 26 7.32 -20.98 0.11
N GLU A 27 6.85 -22.24 0.15
CA GLU A 27 7.51 -23.36 -0.55
C GLU A 27 7.07 -23.47 -2.02
N LYS A 28 6.08 -22.67 -2.45
CA LYS A 28 5.43 -22.75 -3.77
C LYS A 28 5.36 -21.42 -4.50
N VAL A 29 5.77 -20.32 -3.87
CA VAL A 29 5.97 -19.03 -4.56
C VAL A 29 7.12 -19.14 -5.55
N ASN A 30 7.05 -18.35 -6.62
CA ASN A 30 8.12 -18.29 -7.61
C ASN A 30 9.12 -17.18 -7.28
N PHE A 31 10.33 -17.33 -7.82
CA PHE A 31 11.40 -16.35 -7.75
C PHE A 31 11.93 -16.07 -9.16
N VAL A 32 12.58 -14.93 -9.33
CA VAL A 32 13.28 -14.54 -10.57
C VAL A 32 14.73 -14.18 -10.22
N GLU A 33 15.65 -14.31 -11.18
CA GLU A 33 17.06 -13.93 -10.96
C GLU A 33 17.27 -12.43 -11.23
N THR A 34 16.56 -11.90 -12.23
CA THR A 34 16.61 -10.51 -12.65
C THR A 34 15.21 -9.91 -12.76
N LEU A 35 15.11 -8.58 -12.80
CA LEU A 35 13.83 -7.88 -12.92
C LEU A 35 13.19 -8.15 -14.30
N GLU A 36 14.01 -8.32 -15.32
CA GLU A 36 13.62 -8.59 -16.70
C GLU A 36 12.92 -9.94 -16.87
N ASP A 37 13.26 -10.93 -16.04
CA ASP A 37 12.68 -12.28 -16.10
C ASP A 37 11.18 -12.30 -15.79
N ILE A 38 10.68 -11.28 -15.07
CA ILE A 38 9.25 -11.12 -14.75
C ILE A 38 8.39 -11.14 -16.03
N LYS A 39 8.89 -10.52 -17.11
CA LYS A 39 8.15 -10.37 -18.37
C LYS A 39 7.71 -11.69 -18.98
N ASN A 40 8.56 -12.72 -18.89
CA ASN A 40 8.31 -14.02 -19.50
C ASN A 40 7.76 -15.06 -18.52
N HIS A 41 7.68 -14.73 -17.23
CA HIS A 41 7.19 -15.64 -16.21
C HIS A 41 5.66 -15.79 -16.28
N PRO A 42 5.06 -16.98 -16.09
CA PRO A 42 3.60 -17.18 -16.25
C PRO A 42 2.75 -16.59 -15.12
N ALA A 43 3.31 -16.46 -13.91
CA ALA A 43 2.62 -15.88 -12.75
C ALA A 43 2.05 -14.48 -13.06
N LYS A 44 0.87 -14.18 -12.51
CA LYS A 44 0.16 -12.91 -12.69
C LYS A 44 0.64 -11.83 -11.73
N TYR A 45 0.92 -12.21 -10.49
CA TYR A 45 1.16 -11.28 -9.38
C TYR A 45 2.65 -11.17 -9.09
N VAL A 46 3.10 -9.94 -8.79
CA VAL A 46 4.45 -9.65 -8.30
C VAL A 46 4.33 -9.04 -6.92
N LEU A 47 4.85 -9.75 -5.92
CA LEU A 47 4.84 -9.33 -4.52
C LEU A 47 6.17 -8.67 -4.16
N LEU A 48 6.12 -7.43 -3.69
CA LEU A 48 7.30 -6.70 -3.22
C LEU A 48 7.03 -5.85 -1.97
N GLY A 49 8.08 -5.59 -1.19
CA GLY A 49 8.03 -4.72 -0.01
C GLY A 49 8.73 -3.37 -0.21
N ILE A 50 8.32 -2.37 0.57
CA ILE A 50 9.00 -1.07 0.71
C ILE A 50 9.31 -0.85 2.21
N PRO A 51 10.45 -1.33 2.73
CA PRO A 51 10.72 -1.36 4.16
C PRO A 51 11.24 -0.02 4.70
N GLU A 52 10.38 1.00 4.71
CA GLU A 52 10.69 2.36 5.19
C GLU A 52 9.58 2.98 6.05
N ASP A 53 9.94 4.00 6.85
CA ASP A 53 9.02 4.81 7.67
C ASP A 53 9.36 6.31 7.66
N ILE A 54 10.14 6.75 6.67
CA ILE A 54 10.64 8.11 6.54
C ILE A 54 9.50 9.07 6.24
N GLY A 55 8.58 8.70 5.34
CA GLY A 55 7.43 9.54 5.01
C GLY A 55 6.47 9.71 6.18
N VAL A 56 6.31 8.67 7.01
CA VAL A 56 5.54 8.73 8.26
C VAL A 56 6.19 9.72 9.22
N ARG A 57 7.50 9.64 9.42
CA ARG A 57 8.27 10.54 10.29
C ARG A 57 8.22 11.99 9.79
N ALA A 58 8.32 12.20 8.48
CA ALA A 58 8.22 13.52 7.83
C ALA A 58 6.82 14.15 7.98
N ASN A 59 5.79 13.32 8.21
CA ASN A 59 4.43 13.73 8.53
C ASN A 59 4.14 13.73 10.06
N TYR A 60 5.20 13.75 10.89
CA TYR A 60 5.11 13.74 12.35
C TYR A 60 4.45 12.49 12.97
N GLY A 61 4.34 11.41 12.21
CA GLY A 61 3.83 10.11 12.67
C GLY A 61 4.86 9.31 13.47
N ASN A 62 4.39 8.21 14.05
CA ASN A 62 5.22 7.27 14.79
C ASN A 62 5.94 6.31 13.82
N PRO A 63 7.27 6.15 13.93
CA PRO A 63 8.00 5.20 13.08
C PRO A 63 7.60 3.74 13.37
N GLY A 64 7.85 2.84 12.42
CA GLY A 64 7.59 1.40 12.57
C GLY A 64 7.04 0.70 11.34
N THR A 65 6.55 1.45 10.33
CA THR A 65 6.05 0.89 9.07
C THR A 65 7.12 0.15 8.26
N SER A 66 8.40 0.50 8.50
CA SER A 66 9.56 -0.21 7.95
C SER A 66 9.61 -1.70 8.31
N LYS A 67 8.88 -2.14 9.35
CA LYS A 67 8.81 -3.55 9.77
C LYS A 67 7.63 -4.32 9.18
N ALA A 68 6.72 -3.67 8.44
CA ALA A 68 5.54 -4.30 7.86
C ALA A 68 5.88 -5.47 6.95
N TRP A 69 6.85 -5.26 6.05
CA TRP A 69 7.27 -6.25 5.06
C TRP A 69 7.77 -7.55 5.71
N GLU A 70 8.67 -7.45 6.68
CA GLU A 70 9.20 -8.60 7.42
C GLU A 70 8.09 -9.36 8.17
N ALA A 71 7.20 -8.61 8.85
CA ALA A 71 6.07 -9.20 9.55
C ALA A 71 5.09 -9.92 8.61
N ALA A 72 4.85 -9.34 7.43
CA ALA A 72 4.03 -9.94 6.38
C ALA A 72 4.65 -11.24 5.86
N LEU A 73 5.94 -11.25 5.51
CA LEU A 73 6.64 -12.47 5.08
C LEU A 73 6.57 -13.58 6.15
N GLY A 74 6.80 -13.22 7.42
CA GLY A 74 6.72 -14.16 8.54
C GLY A 74 5.34 -14.82 8.72
N SER A 75 4.28 -14.19 8.20
CA SER A 75 2.90 -14.70 8.28
C SER A 75 2.46 -15.35 6.96
N LEU A 76 2.56 -14.63 5.85
CA LEU A 76 2.11 -15.03 4.51
C LEU A 76 2.81 -16.31 4.06
N LEU A 77 4.13 -16.39 4.18
CA LEU A 77 4.87 -17.57 3.72
C LEU A 77 4.53 -18.84 4.50
N ASN A 78 3.90 -18.71 5.67
CA ASN A 78 3.52 -19.79 6.55
C ASN A 78 2.02 -20.18 6.49
N ILE A 79 1.22 -19.53 5.64
CA ILE A 79 -0.13 -20.04 5.36
C ILE A 79 -0.03 -21.38 4.60
N GLN A 80 -1.11 -22.15 4.63
CA GLN A 80 -1.12 -23.45 3.97
C GLN A 80 -1.17 -23.30 2.45
N HIS A 81 -0.34 -24.05 1.76
CA HIS A 81 -0.56 -24.33 0.35
C HIS A 81 -1.72 -25.31 0.21
N ASN A 82 -2.73 -24.94 -0.55
CA ASN A 82 -3.84 -25.80 -0.93
C ASN A 82 -4.49 -25.27 -2.21
N HIS A 83 -5.52 -25.98 -2.70
CA HIS A 83 -6.24 -25.65 -3.93
C HIS A 83 -6.96 -24.28 -3.96
N LEU A 84 -6.95 -23.53 -2.84
CA LEU A 84 -7.57 -22.22 -2.69
C LEU A 84 -6.56 -21.09 -2.49
N THR A 85 -5.26 -21.35 -2.32
CA THR A 85 -4.28 -20.29 -1.98
C THR A 85 -3.33 -19.90 -3.11
N ASN A 86 -3.22 -20.71 -4.17
CA ASN A 86 -2.55 -20.41 -5.45
C ASN A 86 -1.18 -19.65 -5.38
N PRO A 87 -0.24 -20.02 -4.49
CA PRO A 87 1.08 -19.38 -4.43
C PRO A 87 1.86 -19.39 -5.75
N GLU A 88 1.61 -20.37 -6.62
CA GLU A 88 2.25 -20.51 -7.93
C GLU A 88 1.91 -19.35 -8.88
N ASN A 89 0.88 -18.55 -8.58
CA ASN A 89 0.51 -17.35 -9.33
C ASN A 89 1.29 -16.10 -8.89
N VAL A 90 2.22 -16.24 -7.93
CA VAL A 90 2.97 -15.14 -7.33
C VAL A 90 4.47 -15.28 -7.60
N ILE A 91 5.09 -14.19 -8.03
CA ILE A 91 6.53 -13.98 -7.98
C ILE A 91 6.83 -13.18 -6.71
N LEU A 92 7.60 -13.75 -5.79
CA LEU A 92 8.12 -13.02 -4.65
C LEU A 92 9.41 -12.31 -5.09
N LEU A 93 9.26 -11.04 -5.49
CA LEU A 93 10.35 -10.27 -6.07
C LEU A 93 11.40 -9.88 -5.02
N GLY A 94 10.97 -9.47 -3.83
CA GLY A 94 11.86 -8.98 -2.77
C GLY A 94 11.44 -7.59 -2.31
N GLU A 95 12.39 -6.68 -2.13
CA GLU A 95 12.11 -5.35 -1.56
C GLU A 95 12.83 -4.22 -2.28
N ILE A 96 12.20 -3.04 -2.33
CA ILE A 96 12.88 -1.81 -2.72
C ILE A 96 14.03 -1.55 -1.76
N ASP A 97 15.20 -1.21 -2.28
CA ASP A 97 16.38 -0.94 -1.45
C ASP A 97 16.28 0.47 -0.82
N CYS A 98 15.76 0.53 0.40
CA CYS A 98 15.65 1.77 1.19
C CYS A 98 16.84 1.96 2.17
N ASP A 99 17.85 1.09 2.19
CA ASP A 99 18.84 1.05 3.28
C ASP A 99 19.65 2.35 3.40
N THR A 100 19.96 2.96 2.26
CA THR A 100 20.73 4.21 2.25
C THR A 100 19.92 5.35 2.82
N GLN A 101 18.68 5.52 2.37
CA GLN A 101 17.78 6.56 2.87
C GLN A 101 17.44 6.35 4.35
N MET A 102 17.22 5.10 4.79
CA MET A 102 16.98 4.80 6.20
C MET A 102 18.18 5.18 7.08
N LYS A 103 19.42 4.86 6.66
CA LYS A 103 20.64 5.27 7.37
C LYS A 103 20.85 6.78 7.38
N GLN A 104 20.52 7.48 6.28
CA GLN A 104 20.58 8.94 6.24
C GLN A 104 19.57 9.54 7.23
N ALA A 105 18.33 9.03 7.25
CA ALA A 105 17.28 9.47 8.15
C ALA A 105 17.62 9.26 9.63
N GLU A 106 18.44 8.26 9.99
CA GLU A 106 18.92 8.05 11.37
C GLU A 106 19.88 9.16 11.85
N ASN A 107 20.56 9.84 10.92
CA ASN A 107 21.54 10.88 11.24
C ASN A 107 20.96 12.30 11.24
N ILE A 108 19.70 12.48 10.82
CA ILE A 108 19.01 13.78 10.83
C ILE A 108 18.50 14.06 12.25
N SER A 109 18.91 15.19 12.83
CA SER A 109 18.54 15.58 14.19
C SER A 109 17.14 16.17 14.24
N LYS A 110 16.32 15.71 15.19
CA LYS A 110 14.96 16.24 15.41
C LYS A 110 14.96 17.67 15.96
N GLU A 111 16.09 18.12 16.48
CA GLU A 111 16.28 19.42 17.11
C GLU A 111 16.64 20.51 16.09
N GLU A 112 16.90 20.15 14.83
CA GLU A 112 17.21 21.09 13.75
C GLU A 112 15.94 21.64 13.09
N ASN A 113 16.00 22.90 12.63
CA ASN A 113 14.86 23.65 12.09
C ASN A 113 14.29 23.10 10.77
N HIS A 114 14.85 22.02 10.20
CA HIS A 114 14.49 21.46 8.88
C HIS A 114 14.35 19.94 8.88
N TYR A 115 14.11 19.33 10.06
CA TYR A 115 14.01 17.87 10.19
C TYR A 115 13.03 17.24 9.18
N ALA A 116 11.83 17.81 9.04
CA ALA A 116 10.79 17.23 8.20
C ALA A 116 11.10 17.37 6.70
N GLU A 117 11.67 18.52 6.32
CA GLU A 117 12.09 18.82 4.96
C GLU A 117 13.24 17.92 4.50
N GLU A 118 14.26 17.70 5.34
CA GLU A 118 15.36 16.78 5.03
C GLU A 118 14.88 15.33 4.90
N LEU A 119 13.93 14.89 5.73
CA LEU A 119 13.28 13.60 5.53
C LEU A 119 12.49 13.57 4.22
N GLY A 120 11.82 14.65 3.85
CA GLY A 120 11.08 14.75 2.60
C GLY A 120 11.95 14.66 1.34
N GLU A 121 13.21 15.11 1.40
CA GLU A 121 14.19 14.88 0.33
C GLU A 121 14.50 13.38 0.17
N LEU A 122 14.60 12.64 1.28
CA LEU A 122 14.79 11.19 1.26
C LEU A 122 13.55 10.46 0.74
N VAL A 123 12.35 10.92 1.09
CA VAL A 123 11.09 10.40 0.53
C VAL A 123 11.07 10.58 -0.98
N THR A 124 11.46 11.75 -1.49
CA THR A 124 11.54 12.00 -2.95
C THR A 124 12.47 11.00 -3.65
N GLN A 125 13.60 10.64 -3.02
CA GLN A 125 14.50 9.62 -3.57
C GLN A 125 13.88 8.22 -3.57
N ILE A 126 13.08 7.88 -2.55
CA ILE A 126 12.33 6.62 -2.49
C ILE A 126 11.25 6.60 -3.56
N ASP A 127 10.51 7.71 -3.74
CA ASP A 127 9.49 7.88 -4.77
C ASP A 127 10.02 7.53 -6.17
N HIS A 128 11.25 7.97 -6.49
CA HIS A 128 11.93 7.59 -7.73
C HIS A 128 12.15 6.07 -7.85
N LYS A 129 12.71 5.44 -6.81
CA LYS A 129 12.95 3.98 -6.81
C LYS A 129 11.66 3.19 -6.97
N VAL A 130 10.61 3.58 -6.25
CA VAL A 130 9.30 2.93 -6.31
C VAL A 130 8.72 3.09 -7.71
N SER A 131 8.71 4.32 -8.25
CA SER A 131 8.14 4.57 -9.59
C SER A 131 8.81 3.75 -10.69
N GLU A 132 10.15 3.62 -10.66
CA GLU A 132 10.89 2.82 -11.64
C GLU A 132 10.55 1.33 -11.57
N ILE A 133 10.53 0.74 -10.37
CA ILE A 133 10.22 -0.68 -10.20
C ILE A 133 8.76 -0.98 -10.53
N ILE A 134 7.81 -0.16 -10.07
CA ILE A 134 6.38 -0.36 -10.37
C ILE A 134 6.13 -0.23 -11.86
N LYS A 135 6.77 0.74 -12.53
CA LYS A 135 6.71 0.86 -13.99
C LYS A 135 7.15 -0.43 -14.68
N THR A 136 8.32 -0.97 -14.32
CA THR A 136 8.83 -2.21 -14.95
C THR A 136 7.88 -3.40 -14.73
N VAL A 137 7.31 -3.53 -13.54
CA VAL A 137 6.36 -4.62 -13.23
C VAL A 137 5.07 -4.48 -14.06
N VAL A 138 4.53 -3.27 -14.19
CA VAL A 138 3.30 -3.01 -14.96
C VAL A 138 3.55 -3.13 -16.47
N GLU A 139 4.68 -2.66 -17.00
CA GLU A 139 5.09 -2.84 -18.41
C GLU A 139 5.28 -4.32 -18.78
N ALA A 140 5.63 -5.17 -17.80
CA ALA A 140 5.67 -6.62 -17.95
C ALA A 140 4.28 -7.28 -17.95
N GLY A 141 3.19 -6.50 -17.86
CA GLY A 141 1.82 -6.99 -17.83
C GLY A 141 1.45 -7.73 -16.54
N LYS A 142 2.14 -7.42 -15.44
CA LYS A 142 1.91 -8.04 -14.12
C LYS A 142 1.14 -7.11 -13.20
N PHE A 143 0.48 -7.70 -12.21
CA PHE A 143 -0.21 -6.97 -11.14
C PHE A 143 0.71 -6.87 -9.91
N PRO A 144 1.20 -5.68 -9.55
CA PRO A 144 1.97 -5.48 -8.33
C PRO A 144 1.09 -5.62 -7.07
N ILE A 145 1.56 -6.38 -6.09
CA ILE A 145 1.07 -6.38 -4.71
C ILE A 145 2.19 -5.83 -3.84
N ILE A 146 1.96 -4.67 -3.23
CA ILE A 146 2.99 -3.84 -2.60
C ILE A 146 2.71 -3.77 -1.10
N ILE A 147 3.72 -4.02 -0.26
CA ILE A 147 3.59 -4.02 1.21
C ILE A 147 4.55 -3.02 1.85
N GLY A 148 4.00 -2.14 2.68
CA GLY A 148 4.76 -1.08 3.34
C GLY A 148 5.13 0.03 2.37
N GLY A 149 5.89 1.03 2.79
CA GLY A 149 6.06 1.51 4.15
C GLY A 149 4.91 2.45 4.47
N GLY A 150 5.21 3.73 4.64
CA GLY A 150 4.17 4.74 4.80
C GLY A 150 3.35 4.98 3.53
N HIS A 151 2.26 5.70 3.66
CA HIS A 151 1.36 6.03 2.56
C HIS A 151 1.97 7.00 1.53
N ASN A 152 3.16 7.55 1.80
CA ASN A 152 3.93 8.33 0.82
C ASN A 152 4.24 7.54 -0.45
N ASN A 153 4.37 6.20 -0.35
CA ASN A 153 4.70 5.37 -1.49
C ASN A 153 3.59 5.34 -2.57
N SER A 154 2.36 5.76 -2.23
CA SER A 154 1.26 5.92 -3.19
C SER A 154 1.68 6.77 -4.40
N PHE A 155 2.47 7.83 -4.18
CA PHE A 155 2.97 8.66 -5.28
C PHE A 155 3.82 7.86 -6.27
N GLY A 156 4.80 7.09 -5.77
CA GLY A 156 5.63 6.23 -6.61
C GLY A 156 4.82 5.15 -7.32
N ASN A 157 3.84 4.55 -6.64
CA ASN A 157 2.95 3.53 -7.22
C ASN A 157 2.10 4.09 -8.37
N LEU A 158 1.46 5.25 -8.14
CA LEU A 158 0.64 5.94 -9.13
C LEU A 158 1.48 6.40 -10.32
N LYS A 159 2.62 7.03 -10.07
CA LYS A 159 3.54 7.50 -11.12
C LYS A 159 4.05 6.34 -11.97
N GLY A 160 4.58 5.29 -11.35
CA GLY A 160 5.12 4.13 -12.07
C GLY A 160 4.07 3.46 -12.94
N THR A 161 2.86 3.28 -12.38
CA THR A 161 1.73 2.69 -13.12
C THR A 161 1.25 3.60 -14.26
N SER A 162 1.12 4.91 -14.01
CA SER A 162 0.72 5.89 -15.01
C SER A 162 1.72 5.97 -16.17
N GLU A 163 3.02 5.93 -15.88
CA GLU A 163 4.06 5.95 -16.90
C GLU A 163 4.07 4.67 -17.74
N ALA A 164 3.92 3.50 -17.10
CA ALA A 164 3.83 2.21 -17.78
C ALA A 164 2.64 2.15 -18.75
N LEU A 165 1.49 2.71 -18.33
CA LEU A 165 0.26 2.74 -19.12
C LEU A 165 0.18 3.95 -20.05
N GLN A 166 1.14 4.86 -19.99
CA GLN A 166 1.21 6.11 -20.76
C GLN A 166 -0.04 7.00 -20.63
N LYS A 167 -0.71 6.96 -19.48
CA LYS A 167 -1.90 7.76 -19.15
C LYS A 167 -2.09 7.82 -17.64
N PRO A 168 -2.71 8.89 -17.09
CA PRO A 168 -3.10 8.91 -15.69
C PRO A 168 -4.06 7.76 -15.37
N ILE A 169 -4.01 7.30 -14.12
CA ILE A 169 -4.90 6.27 -13.60
C ILE A 169 -5.79 6.85 -12.50
N ASN A 170 -6.84 6.13 -12.15
CA ASN A 170 -7.67 6.45 -11.00
C ASN A 170 -7.13 5.79 -9.73
N CYS A 171 -7.69 6.11 -8.58
CA CYS A 171 -7.41 5.42 -7.33
C CYS A 171 -8.65 5.33 -6.45
N VAL A 172 -8.85 4.17 -5.82
CA VAL A 172 -9.76 4.03 -4.68
C VAL A 172 -8.90 3.74 -3.45
N ASN A 173 -8.94 4.66 -2.49
CA ASN A 173 -8.15 4.59 -1.27
C ASN A 173 -9.06 4.32 -0.07
N PHE A 174 -8.84 3.18 0.60
CA PHE A 174 -9.51 2.85 1.83
C PHE A 174 -8.68 3.38 3.00
N ASP A 175 -9.12 4.51 3.56
CA ASP A 175 -8.32 5.32 4.47
C ASP A 175 -9.21 6.16 5.41
N ALA A 176 -8.76 6.33 6.66
CA ALA A 176 -9.38 7.25 7.61
C ALA A 176 -9.02 8.71 7.31
N HIS A 177 -7.96 8.95 6.54
CA HIS A 177 -7.41 10.24 6.13
C HIS A 177 -7.64 10.48 4.64
N THR A 178 -7.43 11.73 4.20
CA THR A 178 -7.54 12.03 2.77
C THR A 178 -6.25 11.78 2.01
N ASP A 179 -5.12 11.89 2.72
CA ASP A 179 -3.76 12.00 2.17
C ASP A 179 -3.62 12.94 0.96
N PHE A 180 -4.48 13.97 1.00
CA PHE A 180 -4.60 15.04 0.02
C PHE A 180 -4.21 16.39 0.64
N ARG A 181 -3.13 16.39 1.46
CA ARG A 181 -2.60 17.60 2.12
C ARG A 181 -1.88 18.53 1.12
N ALA A 182 -1.47 19.70 1.57
CA ALA A 182 -0.79 20.67 0.73
C ALA A 182 0.53 20.13 0.14
N LEU A 183 0.95 20.71 -0.98
CA LEU A 183 2.25 20.46 -1.58
C LEU A 183 3.30 21.27 -0.81
N GLU A 184 4.16 20.58 -0.05
CA GLU A 184 5.23 21.15 0.76
C GLU A 184 6.53 20.34 0.61
N HIS A 185 7.07 19.76 1.68
CA HIS A 185 7.98 18.61 1.58
C HIS A 185 7.18 17.32 1.39
N ARG A 186 7.81 16.30 0.78
CA ARG A 186 7.18 14.98 0.61
C ARG A 186 7.04 14.29 1.98
N HIS A 187 5.87 13.70 2.26
CA HIS A 187 5.61 12.92 3.47
C HIS A 187 4.43 11.95 3.24
N SER A 188 3.98 11.20 4.26
CA SER A 188 2.92 10.19 4.07
C SER A 188 1.59 10.81 3.62
N GLY A 189 1.15 11.89 4.26
CA GLY A 189 -0.17 12.49 3.99
C GLY A 189 -0.34 13.36 2.74
N ASN A 190 0.58 13.34 1.77
CA ASN A 190 0.45 14.16 0.56
C ASN A 190 0.79 13.41 -0.75
N GLY A 191 0.94 12.08 -0.73
CA GLY A 191 1.25 11.31 -1.96
C GLY A 191 0.24 11.53 -3.09
N PHE A 192 -1.06 11.53 -2.77
CA PHE A 192 -2.12 11.73 -3.75
C PHE A 192 -2.17 13.15 -4.29
N SER A 193 -1.83 14.17 -3.48
CA SER A 193 -1.77 15.56 -3.94
C SER A 193 -0.72 15.76 -5.02
N TYR A 194 0.48 15.20 -4.82
CA TYR A 194 1.55 15.28 -5.82
C TYR A 194 1.18 14.50 -7.08
N ALA A 195 0.62 13.30 -6.94
CA ALA A 195 0.21 12.51 -8.09
C ALA A 195 -0.91 13.20 -8.90
N PHE A 196 -1.81 13.92 -8.23
CA PHE A 196 -2.88 14.69 -8.87
C PHE A 196 -2.33 15.91 -9.61
N GLU A 197 -1.47 16.70 -8.97
CA GLU A 197 -0.88 17.92 -9.56
C GLU A 197 0.06 17.58 -10.73
N GLU A 198 0.88 16.53 -10.60
CA GLU A 198 1.80 16.09 -11.66
C GLU A 198 1.09 15.31 -12.80
N GLY A 199 -0.22 15.07 -12.67
CA GLY A 199 -1.03 14.48 -13.75
C GLY A 199 -0.89 12.96 -13.89
N PHE A 200 -0.50 12.26 -12.82
CA PHE A 200 -0.48 10.79 -12.76
C PHE A 200 -1.79 10.19 -12.22
N LEU A 201 -2.56 10.98 -11.45
CA LEU A 201 -3.85 10.60 -10.85
C LEU A 201 -4.99 11.39 -11.51
N ASP A 202 -5.88 10.71 -12.26
CA ASP A 202 -7.05 11.33 -12.89
C ASP A 202 -8.19 11.51 -11.87
N LYS A 203 -8.77 10.41 -11.37
CA LYS A 203 -9.81 10.43 -10.34
C LYS A 203 -9.37 9.75 -9.06
N TYR A 204 -9.78 10.32 -7.94
CA TYR A 204 -9.44 9.86 -6.61
C TYR A 204 -10.70 9.69 -5.76
N PHE A 205 -10.89 8.51 -5.20
CA PHE A 205 -11.98 8.24 -4.28
C PHE A 205 -11.45 7.81 -2.91
N ILE A 206 -11.77 8.58 -1.85
CA ILE A 206 -11.48 8.20 -0.47
C ILE A 206 -12.66 7.45 0.13
N PHE A 207 -12.47 6.16 0.38
CA PHE A 207 -13.43 5.28 0.99
C PHE A 207 -13.19 5.24 2.50
N GLY A 208 -14.19 5.63 3.27
CA GLY A 208 -14.16 5.51 4.72
C GLY A 208 -13.54 6.70 5.45
N LEU A 209 -13.53 7.89 4.85
CA LEU A 209 -12.91 9.07 5.43
C LEU A 209 -13.48 9.38 6.82
N HIS A 210 -12.61 9.60 7.81
CA HIS A 210 -13.02 10.07 9.13
C HIS A 210 -13.07 11.59 9.14
N ARG A 211 -14.26 12.16 9.36
CA ARG A 211 -14.43 13.62 9.36
C ARG A 211 -13.58 14.33 10.42
N ASN A 212 -13.23 13.65 11.51
CA ASN A 212 -12.47 14.22 12.62
C ASN A 212 -10.99 14.48 12.29
N TYR A 213 -10.44 13.82 11.27
CA TYR A 213 -9.03 13.97 10.88
C TYR A 213 -8.84 14.90 9.67
N THR A 214 -9.94 15.40 9.10
CA THR A 214 -9.92 16.23 7.90
C THR A 214 -10.13 17.70 8.27
N SER A 215 -9.20 18.55 7.85
CA SER A 215 -9.34 20.00 8.06
C SER A 215 -10.31 20.64 7.06
N GLU A 216 -10.91 21.76 7.45
CA GLU A 216 -11.79 22.55 6.58
C GLU A 216 -11.08 22.96 5.27
N ALA A 217 -9.78 23.27 5.33
CA ALA A 217 -8.99 23.59 4.15
C ALA A 217 -8.93 22.43 3.15
N VAL A 218 -8.79 21.19 3.63
CA VAL A 218 -8.80 20.00 2.77
C VAL A 218 -10.19 19.75 2.19
N PHE A 219 -11.27 19.91 2.97
CA PHE A 219 -12.63 19.83 2.43
C PHE A 219 -12.88 20.84 1.31
N ASN A 220 -12.46 22.10 1.49
CA ASN A 220 -12.54 23.12 0.45
C ASN A 220 -11.74 22.73 -0.81
N THR A 221 -10.57 22.11 -0.65
CA THR A 221 -9.78 21.61 -1.79
C THR A 221 -10.51 20.48 -2.52
N ILE A 222 -11.12 19.54 -1.81
CA ILE A 222 -11.91 18.46 -2.41
C ILE A 222 -13.14 19.02 -3.13
N GLU A 223 -13.86 19.96 -2.52
CA GLU A 223 -15.05 20.58 -3.13
C GLU A 223 -14.72 21.27 -4.45
N LYS A 224 -13.61 22.04 -4.48
CA LYS A 224 -13.09 22.67 -5.70
C LYS A 224 -12.74 21.67 -6.80
N ASN A 225 -12.41 20.43 -6.44
CA ASN A 225 -12.02 19.36 -7.35
C ASN A 225 -13.07 18.23 -7.41
N SER A 226 -14.33 18.50 -7.06
CA SER A 226 -15.38 17.48 -6.84
C SER A 226 -15.74 16.62 -8.06
N GLU A 227 -15.34 17.04 -9.26
CA GLU A 227 -15.46 16.22 -10.49
C GLU A 227 -14.43 15.08 -10.53
N ARG A 228 -13.29 15.24 -9.85
CA ARG A 228 -12.15 14.32 -9.87
C ARG A 228 -11.83 13.72 -8.50
N VAL A 229 -12.18 14.38 -7.39
CA VAL A 229 -11.94 13.89 -6.04
C VAL A 229 -13.27 13.74 -5.30
N LYS A 230 -13.54 12.53 -4.81
CA LYS A 230 -14.75 12.21 -4.04
C LYS A 230 -14.43 11.38 -2.82
N PHE A 231 -15.35 11.35 -1.87
CA PHE A 231 -15.23 10.51 -0.69
C PHE A 231 -16.59 10.05 -0.20
N ASN A 232 -16.57 9.02 0.63
CA ASN A 232 -17.66 8.71 1.56
C ASN A 232 -17.11 8.75 3.00
N LEU A 233 -17.99 9.01 3.97
CA LEU A 233 -17.59 9.11 5.38
C LEU A 233 -17.80 7.77 6.09
N PHE A 234 -16.84 7.36 6.91
CA PHE A 234 -17.02 6.25 7.85
C PHE A 234 -18.29 6.44 8.70
N GLU A 235 -18.54 7.67 9.17
CA GLU A 235 -19.72 7.92 10.01
C GLU A 235 -21.03 7.71 9.26
N ASP A 236 -21.09 7.94 7.95
CA ASP A 236 -22.31 7.72 7.19
C ASP A 236 -22.51 6.23 6.86
N ILE A 237 -21.44 5.45 6.78
CA ILE A 237 -21.48 4.00 6.56
C ILE A 237 -21.76 3.23 7.85
N SER A 238 -20.90 3.37 8.85
CA SER A 238 -20.87 2.47 10.01
C SER A 238 -21.61 3.01 11.23
N VAL A 239 -21.68 4.33 11.40
CA VAL A 239 -22.29 4.96 12.60
C VAL A 239 -23.75 5.32 12.36
N LYS A 240 -24.04 6.10 11.31
CA LYS A 240 -25.38 6.58 10.98
C LYS A 240 -26.13 5.64 10.02
N GLN A 241 -25.42 4.73 9.35
CA GLN A 241 -25.97 3.75 8.41
C GLN A 241 -26.88 4.37 7.35
N LYS A 242 -26.47 5.53 6.83
CA LYS A 242 -27.14 6.22 5.72
C LYS A 242 -26.80 5.59 4.37
N LEU A 243 -25.62 4.96 4.30
CA LEU A 243 -25.07 4.30 3.13
C LEU A 243 -24.62 2.91 3.55
N SER A 244 -25.06 1.86 2.87
CA SER A 244 -24.54 0.52 3.18
C SER A 244 -23.10 0.39 2.69
N PHE A 245 -22.29 -0.46 3.33
CA PHE A 245 -20.91 -0.71 2.89
C PHE A 245 -20.86 -1.18 1.42
N SER A 246 -21.82 -2.01 0.99
CA SER A 246 -21.90 -2.46 -0.40
C SER A 246 -22.26 -1.34 -1.38
N ASP A 247 -23.16 -0.43 -1.01
CA ASP A 247 -23.51 0.69 -1.88
C ASP A 247 -22.37 1.71 -1.96
N ALA A 248 -21.67 1.93 -0.84
CA ALA A 248 -20.45 2.72 -0.80
C ALA A 248 -19.38 2.18 -1.78
N MET A 249 -19.20 0.86 -1.85
CA MET A 249 -18.24 0.23 -2.79
C MET A 249 -18.69 0.40 -4.24
N LYS A 250 -19.99 0.26 -4.52
CA LYS A 250 -20.53 0.49 -5.88
C LYS A 250 -20.38 1.95 -6.31
N ASP A 251 -20.58 2.89 -5.40
CA ASP A 251 -20.43 4.32 -5.68
C ASP A 251 -18.98 4.67 -6.04
N SER A 252 -18.01 4.14 -5.30
CA SER A 252 -16.59 4.33 -5.61
C SER A 252 -16.17 3.60 -6.90
N GLU A 253 -16.70 2.40 -7.15
CA GLU A 253 -16.50 1.67 -8.41
C GLU A 253 -17.00 2.49 -9.61
N ASN A 254 -18.24 2.98 -9.55
CA ASN A 254 -18.85 3.76 -10.62
C ASN A 254 -18.05 5.02 -10.97
N PHE A 255 -17.35 5.58 -9.97
CA PHE A 255 -16.54 6.78 -10.12
C PHE A 255 -15.15 6.49 -10.70
N CYS A 256 -14.43 5.49 -10.16
CA CYS A 256 -13.01 5.26 -10.45
C CYS A 256 -12.72 4.05 -11.36
N CYS A 257 -13.54 3.00 -11.39
CA CYS A 257 -13.10 1.69 -11.88
C CYS A 257 -13.39 1.41 -13.36
N LYS A 258 -13.98 2.37 -14.09
CA LYS A 258 -14.16 2.28 -15.56
C LYS A 258 -12.86 2.38 -16.35
N ASN A 259 -11.85 3.06 -15.78
CA ASN A 259 -10.50 3.14 -16.30
C ASN A 259 -9.55 2.41 -15.36
N ASN A 260 -8.28 2.26 -15.77
CA ASN A 260 -7.24 1.72 -14.92
C ASN A 260 -7.17 2.43 -13.57
N PHE A 261 -7.07 1.67 -12.48
CA PHE A 261 -7.07 2.23 -11.14
C PHE A 261 -6.16 1.48 -10.17
N GLY A 262 -5.59 2.22 -9.23
CA GLY A 262 -4.90 1.68 -8.06
C GLY A 262 -5.86 1.35 -6.92
N ILE A 263 -5.53 0.30 -6.17
CA ILE A 263 -6.19 -0.04 -4.90
C ILE A 263 -5.21 0.30 -3.79
N GLU A 264 -5.60 1.24 -2.93
CA GLU A 264 -4.84 1.63 -1.75
C GLU A 264 -5.62 1.19 -0.51
N LEU A 265 -4.95 0.52 0.43
CA LEU A 265 -5.51 0.16 1.72
C LEU A 265 -4.57 0.65 2.81
N ASP A 266 -4.99 1.72 3.47
CA ASP A 266 -4.37 2.20 4.69
C ASP A 266 -4.80 1.32 5.87
N MET A 267 -3.83 0.72 6.54
CA MET A 267 -4.11 -0.13 7.69
C MET A 267 -4.67 0.65 8.88
N ASP A 268 -4.54 1.99 8.92
CA ASP A 268 -5.11 2.83 9.97
C ASP A 268 -6.64 3.01 9.89
N ALA A 269 -7.24 2.70 8.74
CA ALA A 269 -8.70 2.64 8.58
C ALA A 269 -9.34 1.45 9.30
N ILE A 270 -8.53 0.48 9.74
CA ILE A 270 -8.96 -0.73 10.43
C ILE A 270 -8.87 -0.52 11.94
N GLU A 271 -9.98 -0.74 12.64
CA GLU A 271 -10.03 -0.59 14.10
C GLU A 271 -8.99 -1.47 14.81
N PHE A 272 -8.29 -0.88 15.78
CA PHE A 272 -7.23 -1.51 16.57
C PHE A 272 -6.08 -2.12 15.77
N MET A 273 -5.92 -1.76 14.50
CA MET A 273 -4.81 -2.23 13.69
C MET A 273 -3.53 -1.49 14.07
N GLY A 274 -2.43 -2.23 14.22
CA GLY A 274 -1.12 -1.62 14.46
C GLY A 274 -0.73 -0.72 13.30
N SER A 275 -0.75 0.59 13.53
CA SER A 275 -0.36 1.64 12.58
C SER A 275 0.20 2.85 13.34
N SER A 276 0.76 3.83 12.62
CA SER A 276 1.22 5.10 13.20
C SER A 276 0.09 5.86 13.91
N ALA A 277 -1.12 5.82 13.32
CA ALA A 277 -2.33 6.49 13.77
C ALA A 277 -3.41 5.50 14.27
N ILE A 278 -2.99 4.45 15.01
CA ILE A 278 -3.91 3.43 15.54
C ILE A 278 -5.14 4.05 16.22
N SER A 279 -6.32 3.59 15.82
CA SER A 279 -7.60 4.12 16.32
C SER A 279 -8.47 2.99 16.90
N PRO A 280 -9.21 3.24 18.00
CA PRO A 280 -10.21 2.31 18.52
C PRO A 280 -11.51 2.29 17.70
N SER A 281 -11.64 3.16 16.70
CA SER A 281 -12.79 3.26 15.81
C SER A 281 -12.29 3.22 14.38
N GLY A 282 -12.93 2.39 13.56
CA GLY A 282 -12.62 2.19 12.16
C GLY A 282 -13.46 1.03 11.63
N PHE A 283 -13.14 0.56 10.43
CA PHE A 283 -13.76 -0.64 9.89
C PHE A 283 -13.14 -1.90 10.49
N THR A 284 -13.87 -3.01 10.42
CA THR A 284 -13.34 -4.31 10.78
C THR A 284 -12.34 -4.79 9.73
N LEU A 285 -11.41 -5.68 10.14
CA LEU A 285 -10.54 -6.36 9.17
C LEU A 285 -11.36 -7.16 8.13
N THR A 286 -12.55 -7.65 8.48
CA THR A 286 -13.41 -8.37 7.52
C THR A 286 -13.92 -7.44 6.42
N GLU A 287 -14.28 -6.21 6.74
CA GLU A 287 -14.68 -5.19 5.75
C GLU A 287 -13.52 -4.79 4.85
N ALA A 288 -12.30 -4.62 5.40
CA ALA A 288 -11.09 -4.39 4.60
C ALA A 288 -10.82 -5.54 3.62
N ARG A 289 -11.00 -6.79 4.07
CA ARG A 289 -10.90 -7.99 3.22
C ARG A 289 -11.97 -8.02 2.12
N GLN A 290 -13.22 -7.65 2.45
CA GLN A 290 -14.29 -7.53 1.46
C GLN A 290 -13.96 -6.47 0.41
N PHE A 291 -13.46 -5.31 0.82
CA PHE A 291 -13.04 -4.24 -0.07
C PHE A 291 -11.94 -4.70 -1.03
N VAL A 292 -10.83 -5.26 -0.51
CA VAL A 292 -9.71 -5.72 -1.34
C VAL A 292 -10.14 -6.85 -2.28
N SER A 293 -10.93 -7.81 -1.80
CA SER A 293 -11.43 -8.90 -2.65
C SER A 293 -12.39 -8.40 -3.74
N TYR A 294 -13.16 -7.34 -3.48
CA TYR A 294 -14.07 -6.74 -4.43
C TYR A 294 -13.32 -6.03 -5.55
N PHE A 295 -12.47 -5.06 -5.21
CA PHE A 295 -11.80 -4.22 -6.19
C PHE A 295 -10.73 -4.97 -6.98
N SER A 296 -10.02 -5.93 -6.38
CA SER A 296 -8.97 -6.70 -7.08
C SER A 296 -9.50 -7.62 -8.18
N LYS A 297 -10.80 -7.92 -8.19
CA LYS A 297 -11.48 -8.73 -9.23
C LYS A 297 -11.94 -7.91 -10.44
N ILE A 298 -11.87 -6.58 -10.35
CA ILE A 298 -12.23 -5.70 -11.46
C ILE A 298 -11.08 -5.70 -12.47
N GLU A 299 -11.40 -5.92 -13.75
CA GLU A 299 -10.41 -6.06 -14.84
C GLU A 299 -9.41 -4.90 -14.92
N ASN A 300 -9.87 -3.68 -14.63
CA ASN A 300 -9.07 -2.47 -14.69
C ASN A 300 -8.18 -2.21 -13.46
N ALA A 301 -8.22 -3.06 -12.42
CA ALA A 301 -7.34 -2.91 -11.27
C ALA A 301 -5.88 -3.11 -11.71
N SER A 302 -5.03 -2.12 -11.42
CA SER A 302 -3.64 -2.10 -11.90
C SER A 302 -2.62 -2.51 -10.85
N TYR A 303 -2.89 -2.26 -9.57
CA TYR A 303 -2.05 -2.68 -8.44
C TYR A 303 -2.84 -2.70 -7.13
N LEU A 304 -2.27 -3.33 -6.11
CA LEU A 304 -2.67 -3.18 -4.70
C LEU A 304 -1.48 -2.70 -3.88
N HIS A 305 -1.69 -1.69 -3.05
CA HIS A 305 -0.75 -1.27 -2.00
C HIS A 305 -1.42 -1.36 -0.63
N ILE A 306 -0.73 -2.00 0.31
CA ILE A 306 -1.10 -2.08 1.72
C ILE A 306 -0.04 -1.31 2.52
N CYS A 307 -0.43 -0.17 3.08
CA CYS A 307 0.47 0.81 3.71
C CYS A 307 0.22 0.96 5.22
N GLU A 308 1.08 1.73 5.90
CA GLU A 308 0.96 2.18 7.30
C GLU A 308 0.94 1.09 8.39
N GLY A 309 1.01 -0.19 8.03
CA GLY A 309 1.11 -1.29 8.99
C GLY A 309 2.36 -1.17 9.86
N SER A 310 2.19 -0.98 11.17
CA SER A 310 3.28 -0.85 12.15
C SER A 310 3.22 -1.99 13.17
N PRO A 311 4.00 -3.07 13.01
CA PRO A 311 3.96 -4.23 13.90
C PRO A 311 4.23 -3.90 15.37
N SER A 312 5.04 -2.87 15.66
CA SER A 312 5.34 -2.41 17.03
C SER A 312 4.15 -1.77 17.73
N ALA A 313 3.19 -1.23 16.96
CA ALA A 313 1.95 -0.65 17.48
C ALA A 313 0.80 -1.69 17.59
N GLY A 314 1.03 -2.93 17.14
CA GLY A 314 0.01 -3.98 17.16
C GLY A 314 -0.40 -4.39 18.57
N ILE A 315 -1.69 -4.68 18.76
CA ILE A 315 -2.26 -5.07 20.06
C ILE A 315 -1.99 -6.53 20.44
N PHE A 316 -1.52 -7.36 19.50
CA PHE A 316 -1.03 -8.71 19.76
C PHE A 316 0.06 -9.13 18.77
N THR A 317 0.86 -10.13 19.15
CA THR A 317 1.98 -10.62 18.34
C THR A 317 1.54 -11.05 16.94
N ASN A 318 2.22 -10.52 15.92
CA ASN A 318 1.96 -10.76 14.49
C ASN A 318 0.59 -10.29 13.99
N GLN A 319 -0.09 -9.36 14.67
CA GLN A 319 -1.36 -8.81 14.18
C GLN A 319 -1.25 -8.27 12.75
N VAL A 320 -0.34 -7.32 12.52
CA VAL A 320 -0.12 -6.66 11.22
C VAL A 320 0.24 -7.70 10.15
N GLY A 321 1.22 -8.57 10.44
CA GLY A 321 1.63 -9.62 9.50
C GLY A 321 0.49 -10.58 9.11
N LYS A 322 -0.34 -11.00 10.07
CA LYS A 322 -1.50 -11.86 9.79
C LYS A 322 -2.58 -11.13 9.00
N ALA A 323 -2.84 -9.86 9.30
CA ALA A 323 -3.80 -9.05 8.57
C ALA A 323 -3.39 -8.92 7.09
N ILE A 324 -2.13 -8.55 6.84
CA ILE A 324 -1.57 -8.46 5.49
C ILE A 324 -1.65 -9.82 4.78
N ALA A 325 -1.35 -10.93 5.46
CA ALA A 325 -1.45 -12.26 4.87
C ALA A 325 -2.88 -12.60 4.39
N TYR A 326 -3.91 -12.22 5.15
CA TYR A 326 -5.30 -12.38 4.70
C TYR A 326 -5.61 -11.50 3.48
N LEU A 327 -5.24 -10.22 3.53
CA LEU A 327 -5.50 -9.27 2.45
C LEU A 327 -4.85 -9.69 1.13
N VAL A 328 -3.58 -10.12 1.20
CA VAL A 328 -2.85 -10.64 0.03
C VAL A 328 -3.48 -11.93 -0.48
N SER A 329 -3.86 -12.85 0.42
CA SER A 329 -4.53 -14.10 0.03
C SER A 329 -5.85 -13.85 -0.70
N ASP A 330 -6.64 -12.86 -0.28
CA ASP A 330 -7.95 -12.54 -0.89
C ASP A 330 -7.86 -11.95 -2.30
N VAL A 331 -6.67 -11.49 -2.72
CA VAL A 331 -6.35 -10.98 -4.08
C VAL A 331 -5.89 -12.11 -5.02
N ILE A 332 -5.12 -13.05 -4.47
CA ILE A 332 -4.50 -14.12 -5.25
C ILE A 332 -5.49 -15.26 -5.54
N SER A 333 -6.50 -15.42 -4.68
CA SER A 333 -7.46 -16.53 -4.66
C SER A 333 -8.74 -16.22 -5.45
#